data_AF-T1BY33-F1
#
_entry.id   AF-T1BY33-F1
#
_cell.length_a   1.000
_cell.length_b   1.000
_cell.length_c   1.000
_cell.angle_alpha   90.00
_cell.angle_beta   90.00
_cell.angle_gamma   90.00
#
_symmetry.space_group_name_H-M   'P 1'
#
loop_
_entity.id
_entity.type
_entity.pdbx_description
1 polymer ?
#
loop_
_entity_poly.entity_id
_entity_poly.type
_entity_poly.pdbx_seq_one_letter_code
_entity_poly.pdbx_strand_id
1 'polypeptide(L)'
;MDVVGQSQDLALCARVETYRPSLLDHALYERRSLFEWGANLHIRPIEELPYMLSKMRKWDYQNRRASFERTHQALIAEVLRAVETRGPLGSRDLVGGERVSSYRARRDTGLALFYLWLRGDLMIHSRLRGERRYDLTSKLVQPRLLVPASPEDSEEHFLRRG
;
A
#
# COMPACT_ATOMS: atom_id res chain seq x y z
N MET A 1 22.91 10.58 -7.33
CA MET A 1 22.42 10.51 -8.72
C MET A 1 21.48 9.34 -8.86
N ASP A 2 20.20 9.49 -9.10
CA ASP A 2 19.26 10.60 -8.94
C ASP A 2 17.92 9.89 -9.00
N VAL A 3 17.25 9.76 -7.86
CA VAL A 3 15.84 9.43 -7.88
C VAL A 3 15.17 10.78 -8.07
N VAL A 4 14.73 11.05 -9.29
CA VAL A 4 13.69 12.05 -9.58
C VAL A 4 12.70 11.95 -8.44
N GLY A 5 12.64 12.98 -7.58
CA GLY A 5 11.78 12.96 -6.40
C GLY A 5 10.40 12.51 -6.82
N GLN A 6 9.80 11.60 -6.05
CA GLN A 6 8.42 11.17 -6.29
C GLN A 6 7.59 12.47 -6.41
N SER A 7 6.54 12.53 -7.23
CA SER A 7 5.82 13.81 -7.47
C SER A 7 5.41 14.57 -6.19
N GLN A 8 5.32 13.84 -5.07
CA GLN A 8 5.11 14.36 -3.72
C GLN A 8 6.31 15.10 -3.13
N ASP A 9 7.54 14.60 -3.30
CA ASP A 9 8.76 15.32 -2.91
C ASP A 9 8.85 16.66 -3.63
N LEU A 10 8.57 16.67 -4.93
CA LEU A 10 8.60 17.91 -5.73
C LEU A 10 7.54 18.92 -5.25
N ALA A 11 6.33 18.44 -4.95
CA ALA A 11 5.26 19.30 -4.44
C ALA A 11 5.57 19.83 -3.02
N LEU A 12 6.19 19.02 -2.16
CA LEU A 12 6.55 19.40 -0.79
C LEU A 12 7.75 20.34 -0.76
N CYS A 13 8.80 20.08 -1.57
CA CYS A 13 9.91 21.01 -1.78
C CYS A 13 9.43 22.41 -2.18
N ALA A 14 8.39 22.49 -3.03
CA ALA A 14 7.86 23.77 -3.49
C ALA A 14 7.03 24.54 -2.44
N ARG A 15 6.56 23.86 -1.38
CA ARG A 15 5.61 24.43 -0.40
C ARG A 15 6.16 24.53 1.02
N VAL A 16 7.18 23.75 1.35
CA VAL A 16 7.76 23.65 2.69
C VAL A 16 9.24 23.95 2.58
N GLU A 17 9.62 25.16 3.01
CA GLU A 17 10.96 25.73 2.86
C GLU A 17 12.08 24.87 3.48
N THR A 18 11.75 24.06 4.49
CA THR A 18 12.68 23.16 5.19
C THR A 18 12.52 21.68 4.82
N TYR A 19 11.77 21.36 3.76
CA TYR A 19 11.50 19.98 3.37
C TYR A 19 12.78 19.22 3.01
N ARG A 20 12.82 17.97 3.45
CA ARG A 20 13.81 16.97 3.04
C ARG A 20 13.05 15.67 2.78
N PRO A 21 13.38 14.90 1.73
CA PRO A 21 12.73 13.61 1.45
C PRO A 21 12.68 12.67 2.65
N SER A 22 13.70 12.70 3.51
CA SER A 22 13.76 11.91 4.75
C SER A 22 12.61 12.21 5.73
N LEU A 23 12.02 13.40 5.71
CA LEU A 23 10.88 13.75 6.55
C LEU A 23 9.62 12.98 6.11
N LEU A 24 9.44 12.80 4.81
CA LEU A 24 8.32 12.04 4.27
C LEU A 24 8.48 10.55 4.55
N ASP A 25 9.68 10.01 4.35
CA ASP A 25 10.00 8.62 4.70
C ASP A 25 9.78 8.36 6.20
N HIS A 26 10.23 9.27 7.06
CA HIS A 26 10.00 9.19 8.50
C HIS A 26 8.50 9.18 8.84
N ALA A 27 7.70 10.05 8.21
CA ALA A 27 6.25 10.08 8.43
C ALA A 27 5.52 8.82 7.91
N LEU A 28 5.95 8.27 6.77
CA LEU A 28 5.34 7.10 6.12
C LEU A 28 5.72 5.77 6.75
N TYR A 29 6.98 5.59 7.11
CA TYR A 29 7.55 4.27 7.40
C TYR A 29 8.00 4.11 8.86
N GLU A 30 8.36 5.20 9.53
CA GLU A 30 8.81 5.17 10.92
C GLU A 30 7.71 5.60 11.89
N ARG A 31 7.24 6.87 11.82
CA ARG A 31 6.17 7.39 12.68
C ARG A 31 4.79 6.84 12.32
N ARG A 32 4.59 6.39 11.08
CA ARG A 32 3.29 5.91 10.58
C ARG A 32 2.16 6.92 10.76
N SER A 33 2.47 8.23 10.70
CA SER A 33 1.45 9.27 10.68
C SER A 33 0.81 9.45 9.29
N LEU A 34 1.45 8.89 8.26
CA LEU A 34 0.98 8.89 6.87
C LEU A 34 0.97 7.47 6.31
N PHE A 35 0.17 7.24 5.27
CA PHE A 35 0.23 6.03 4.45
C PHE A 35 0.03 6.31 2.96
N GLU A 36 0.58 5.44 2.12
CA GLU A 36 0.41 5.45 0.67
C GLU A 36 -0.63 4.41 0.23
N TRP A 37 -1.58 4.82 -0.61
CA TRP A 37 -2.51 3.89 -1.25
C TRP A 37 -2.97 4.36 -2.64
N GLY A 38 -3.29 3.39 -3.51
CA GLY A 38 -3.94 3.59 -4.79
C GLY A 38 -2.99 3.66 -5.99
N ALA A 39 -3.56 3.62 -7.20
CA ALA A 39 -2.80 3.50 -8.45
C ALA A 39 -1.81 4.66 -8.69
N ASN A 40 -2.14 5.85 -8.17
CA ASN A 40 -1.33 7.08 -8.24
C ASN A 40 -0.55 7.37 -6.93
N LEU A 41 -0.52 6.41 -5.99
CA LEU A 41 0.21 6.50 -4.73
C LEU A 41 -0.16 7.73 -3.89
N HIS A 42 -1.45 7.97 -3.66
CA HIS A 42 -1.86 9.08 -2.81
C HIS A 42 -1.37 8.86 -1.38
N ILE A 43 -0.69 9.85 -0.83
CA ILE A 43 -0.33 9.91 0.59
C ILE A 43 -1.48 10.53 1.37
N ARG A 44 -1.86 9.89 2.47
CA ARG A 44 -2.96 10.31 3.35
C ARG A 44 -2.57 10.20 4.82
N PRO A 45 -3.15 11.00 5.73
CA PRO A 45 -3.03 10.81 7.17
C PRO A 45 -3.50 9.41 7.58
N ILE A 46 -2.81 8.78 8.52
CA ILE A 46 -3.13 7.41 8.96
C ILE A 46 -4.53 7.33 9.60
N GLU A 47 -5.02 8.43 10.16
CA GLU A 47 -6.35 8.58 10.73
C GLU A 47 -7.46 8.42 9.68
N GLU A 48 -7.12 8.56 8.39
CA GLU A 48 -8.08 8.35 7.30
C GLU A 48 -8.22 6.89 6.90
N LEU A 49 -7.39 5.98 7.44
CA LEU A 49 -7.41 4.56 7.10
C LEU A 49 -8.81 3.93 7.30
N PRO A 50 -9.51 4.10 8.45
CA PRO A 50 -10.87 3.57 8.65
C PRO A 50 -11.86 3.89 7.53
N TYR A 51 -11.84 5.14 7.05
CA TYR A 51 -12.73 5.62 5.98
C TYR A 51 -12.32 5.09 4.61
N MET A 52 -11.05 4.74 4.44
CA MET A 52 -10.50 4.19 3.22
C MET A 52 -10.71 2.67 3.12
N LEU A 53 -10.76 1.92 4.22
CA LEU A 53 -10.81 0.44 4.22
C LEU A 53 -11.94 -0.13 3.34
N SER A 54 -13.15 0.43 3.44
CA SER A 54 -14.29 -0.01 2.61
C SER A 54 -14.04 0.21 1.13
N LYS A 55 -13.43 1.35 0.76
CA LYS A 55 -13.02 1.66 -0.61
C LYS A 55 -11.91 0.72 -1.07
N MET A 56 -10.88 0.50 -0.26
CA MET A 56 -9.76 -0.40 -0.56
C MET A 56 -10.24 -1.82 -0.86
N ARG A 57 -11.12 -2.35 0.00
CA ARG A 57 -11.68 -3.70 -0.14
C ARG A 57 -12.49 -3.88 -1.42
N LYS A 58 -13.21 -2.84 -1.86
CA LYS A 58 -14.06 -2.88 -3.06
C LYS A 58 -13.31 -2.48 -4.34
N TRP A 59 -12.19 -1.75 -4.24
CA TRP A 59 -11.50 -1.20 -5.40
C TRP A 59 -10.99 -2.30 -6.33
N ASP A 60 -11.44 -2.27 -7.57
CA ASP A 60 -10.91 -3.12 -8.63
C ASP A 60 -10.96 -2.38 -9.96
N TYR A 61 -9.82 -2.36 -10.66
CA TYR A 61 -9.73 -1.76 -11.98
C TYR A 61 -9.95 -2.83 -13.03
N GLN A 62 -11.06 -2.73 -13.77
CA GLN A 62 -11.41 -3.65 -14.86
C GLN A 62 -11.43 -5.12 -14.43
N ASN A 63 -11.91 -5.43 -13.23
CA ASN A 63 -12.01 -6.80 -12.70
C ASN A 63 -10.66 -7.55 -12.61
N ARG A 64 -9.53 -6.84 -12.67
CA ARG A 64 -8.20 -7.45 -12.72
C ARG A 64 -7.85 -8.11 -11.38
N ARG A 65 -8.15 -7.44 -10.27
CA ARG A 65 -7.89 -7.98 -8.93
C ARG A 65 -8.78 -9.18 -8.67
N ALA A 66 -10.09 -9.06 -8.87
CA ALA A 66 -11.03 -10.16 -8.61
C ALA A 66 -10.78 -11.38 -9.50
N SER A 67 -10.34 -11.18 -10.76
CA SER A 67 -9.92 -12.29 -11.64
C SER A 67 -8.65 -12.98 -11.11
N PHE A 68 -7.64 -12.19 -10.72
CA PHE A 68 -6.40 -12.71 -10.13
C PHE A 68 -6.68 -13.47 -8.83
N GLU A 69 -7.44 -12.89 -7.91
CA GLU A 69 -7.80 -13.50 -6.63
C GLU A 69 -8.53 -14.83 -6.80
N ARG A 70 -9.45 -14.91 -7.76
CA ARG A 70 -10.19 -16.14 -8.06
C ARG A 70 -9.30 -17.28 -8.57
N THR A 71 -8.30 -16.94 -9.39
CA THR A 71 -7.43 -17.92 -10.06
C THR A 71 -6.17 -18.26 -9.26
N HIS A 72 -5.76 -17.43 -8.30
CA HIS A 72 -4.49 -17.55 -7.56
C HIS A 72 -4.68 -17.69 -6.04
N GLN A 73 -5.81 -18.23 -5.57
CA GLN A 73 -6.15 -18.31 -4.13
C GLN A 73 -5.05 -18.96 -3.28
N ALA A 74 -4.51 -20.09 -3.73
CA ALA A 74 -3.44 -20.82 -3.02
C ALA A 74 -2.15 -19.99 -2.93
N LEU A 75 -1.75 -19.34 -4.04
CA LEU A 75 -0.58 -18.48 -4.11
C LEU A 75 -0.74 -17.24 -3.22
N ILE A 76 -1.92 -16.63 -3.18
CA ILE A 76 -2.20 -15.49 -2.30
C ILE A 76 -2.06 -15.90 -0.84
N ALA A 77 -2.63 -17.04 -0.47
CA ALA A 77 -2.51 -17.56 0.89
C ALA A 77 -1.04 -17.86 1.26
N GLU A 78 -0.24 -18.38 0.32
CA GLU A 78 1.19 -18.60 0.52
C GLU A 78 1.95 -17.28 0.71
N VAL A 79 1.71 -16.29 -0.13
CA VAL A 79 2.35 -14.97 -0.02
C VAL A 79 1.98 -14.30 1.30
N LEU A 80 0.72 -14.36 1.71
CA LEU A 80 0.28 -13.80 2.99
C LEU A 80 0.97 -14.48 4.18
N ARG A 81 1.03 -15.83 4.19
CA ARG A 81 1.77 -16.60 5.21
C ARG A 81 3.26 -16.25 5.22
N ALA A 82 3.86 -16.05 4.05
CA ALA A 82 5.27 -15.68 3.95
C ALA A 82 5.53 -14.32 4.59
N VAL A 83 4.68 -13.32 4.35
CA VAL A 83 4.78 -12.01 5.01
C VAL A 83 4.54 -12.12 6.52
N GLU A 84 3.54 -12.89 6.93
CA GLU A 84 3.24 -13.10 8.35
C GLU A 84 4.41 -13.70 9.13
N THR A 85 5.07 -14.70 8.56
CA THR A 85 6.15 -15.47 9.21
C THR A 85 7.53 -14.83 9.08
N ARG A 86 7.84 -14.22 7.93
CA ARG A 86 9.18 -13.67 7.63
C ARG A 86 9.27 -12.16 7.86
N GLY A 87 8.14 -11.49 8.12
CA GLY A 87 8.07 -10.04 8.26
C GLY A 87 8.03 -9.33 6.90
N PRO A 88 8.50 -8.08 6.81
CA PRO A 88 8.36 -7.26 5.61
C PRO A 88 9.05 -7.86 4.37
N LEU A 89 8.30 -8.10 3.28
CA LEU A 89 8.81 -8.67 2.02
C LEU A 89 8.49 -7.80 0.81
N GLY A 90 9.39 -7.75 -0.16
CA GLY A 90 9.15 -7.23 -1.51
C GLY A 90 9.15 -8.34 -2.56
N SER A 91 8.87 -7.97 -3.82
CA SER A 91 8.77 -8.93 -4.94
C SER A 91 10.03 -9.77 -5.16
N ARG A 92 11.21 -9.29 -4.75
CA ARG A 92 12.49 -10.00 -4.89
C ARG A 92 12.75 -11.03 -3.79
N ASP A 93 12.08 -10.91 -2.65
CA ASP A 93 12.22 -11.83 -1.52
C ASP A 93 11.36 -13.09 -1.69
N LEU A 94 10.43 -13.07 -2.65
CA LEU A 94 9.58 -14.19 -3.04
C LEU A 94 10.23 -14.96 -4.18
N VAL A 95 10.57 -16.22 -3.90
CA VAL A 95 11.13 -17.16 -4.88
C VAL A 95 9.99 -17.96 -5.50
N GLY A 96 10.12 -18.34 -6.77
CA GLY A 96 9.08 -19.09 -7.49
C GLY A 96 8.01 -18.20 -8.12
N GLY A 97 6.89 -18.80 -8.49
CA GLY A 97 5.80 -18.13 -9.20
C GLY A 97 6.00 -18.02 -10.72
N GLU A 98 4.91 -17.83 -11.44
CA GLU A 98 4.89 -17.74 -12.90
C GLU A 98 5.24 -16.32 -13.37
N ARG A 99 5.82 -16.22 -14.57
CA ARG A 99 6.07 -14.92 -15.21
C ARG A 99 4.74 -14.34 -15.68
N VAL A 100 4.52 -13.06 -15.41
CA VAL A 100 3.32 -12.34 -15.84
C VAL A 100 3.66 -11.12 -16.68
N SER A 101 2.78 -10.77 -17.61
CA SER A 101 2.87 -9.52 -18.38
C SER A 101 2.18 -8.40 -17.60
N SER A 102 2.90 -7.81 -16.65
CA SER A 102 2.39 -6.71 -15.83
C SER A 102 3.48 -5.69 -15.54
N TYR A 103 3.13 -4.40 -15.59
CA TYR A 103 4.03 -3.33 -15.17
C TYR A 103 4.17 -3.23 -13.64
N ARG A 104 3.31 -3.94 -12.88
CA ARG A 104 3.32 -3.92 -11.41
C ARG A 104 4.30 -4.92 -10.81
N ALA A 105 4.52 -6.06 -11.47
CA ALA A 105 5.44 -7.10 -11.04
C ALA A 105 5.81 -8.02 -12.21
N ARG A 106 7.00 -8.62 -12.16
CA ARG A 106 7.48 -9.59 -13.16
C ARG A 106 6.92 -11.00 -12.97
N ARG A 107 6.44 -11.30 -11.76
CA ARG A 107 5.86 -12.60 -11.37
C ARG A 107 4.55 -12.40 -10.63
N ASP A 108 3.69 -13.43 -10.67
CA ASP A 108 2.42 -13.51 -9.96
C ASP A 108 2.56 -13.33 -8.43
N THR A 109 3.64 -13.81 -7.81
CA THR A 109 3.96 -13.60 -6.38
C THR A 109 4.09 -12.12 -6.02
N GLY A 110 4.79 -11.35 -6.84
CA GLY A 110 4.87 -9.88 -6.68
C GLY A 110 3.53 -9.19 -6.99
N LEU A 111 2.73 -9.76 -7.90
CA LEU A 111 1.40 -9.25 -8.20
C LEU A 111 0.41 -9.50 -7.05
N ALA A 112 0.57 -10.62 -6.33
CA ALA A 112 -0.17 -10.92 -5.11
C ALA A 112 0.15 -9.92 -3.99
N LEU A 113 1.42 -9.57 -3.77
CA LEU A 113 1.79 -8.48 -2.84
C LEU A 113 1.08 -7.16 -3.20
N PHE A 114 1.08 -6.81 -4.49
CA PHE A 114 0.42 -5.61 -4.98
C PHE A 114 -1.10 -5.63 -4.74
N TYR A 115 -1.78 -6.74 -5.01
CA TYR A 115 -3.23 -6.84 -4.82
C TYR A 115 -3.64 -6.92 -3.34
N LEU A 116 -2.87 -7.61 -2.51
CA LEU A 116 -3.07 -7.62 -1.06
C LEU A 116 -2.88 -6.21 -0.46
N TRP A 117 -1.93 -5.42 -0.97
CA TRP A 117 -1.80 -4.01 -0.60
C TRP A 117 -2.99 -3.16 -1.08
N LEU A 118 -3.45 -3.36 -2.31
CA LEU A 118 -4.62 -2.63 -2.81
C LEU A 118 -5.89 -2.94 -2.02
N ARG A 119 -6.09 -4.21 -1.64
CA ARG A 119 -7.23 -4.67 -0.84
C ARG A 119 -7.14 -4.21 0.62
N GLY A 120 -5.94 -3.87 1.09
CA GLY A 120 -5.67 -3.34 2.43
C GLY A 120 -5.21 -4.38 3.45
N ASP A 121 -4.97 -5.62 3.06
CA ASP A 121 -4.37 -6.64 3.96
C ASP A 121 -2.92 -6.32 4.25
N LEU A 122 -2.22 -5.75 3.27
CA LEU A 122 -0.84 -5.29 3.40
C LEU A 122 -0.75 -3.77 3.31
N MET A 123 0.28 -3.23 3.93
CA MET A 123 0.72 -1.85 3.80
C MET A 123 2.18 -1.80 3.36
N ILE A 124 2.59 -0.71 2.73
CA ILE A 124 4.02 -0.48 2.45
C ILE A 124 4.71 -0.26 3.78
N HIS A 125 5.53 -1.23 4.18
CA HIS A 125 6.34 -1.15 5.37
C HIS A 125 7.51 -0.19 5.17
N SER A 126 8.26 -0.34 4.08
CA SER A 126 9.41 0.50 3.77
C SER A 126 9.74 0.41 2.29
N ARG A 127 10.74 1.19 1.85
CA ARG A 127 11.32 1.05 0.51
C ARG A 127 12.79 0.69 0.61
N LEU A 128 13.21 -0.29 -0.18
CA LEU A 128 14.61 -0.67 -0.33
C LEU A 128 15.01 -0.45 -1.79
N ARG A 129 15.90 0.50 -2.05
CA ARG A 129 16.33 0.88 -3.42
C ARG A 129 15.13 1.20 -4.34
N GLY A 130 14.12 1.88 -3.80
CA GLY A 130 12.89 2.26 -4.50
C GLY A 130 11.81 1.17 -4.55
N GLU A 131 12.15 -0.09 -4.26
CA GLU A 131 11.19 -1.20 -4.24
C GLU A 131 10.42 -1.24 -2.92
N ARG A 132 9.11 -1.45 -3.00
CA ARG A 132 8.24 -1.56 -1.82
C ARG A 132 8.48 -2.88 -1.11
N ARG A 133 8.62 -2.80 0.22
CA ARG A 133 8.48 -3.93 1.14
C ARG A 133 7.13 -3.80 1.83
N TYR A 134 6.42 -4.91 1.93
CA TYR A 134 5.06 -4.98 2.45
C TYR A 134 5.03 -5.78 3.74
N ASP A 135 4.23 -5.35 4.70
CA ASP A 135 3.90 -6.12 5.90
C ASP A 135 2.39 -6.05 6.16
N LEU A 136 1.88 -6.91 7.04
CA LEU A 136 0.48 -6.95 7.42
C LEU A 136 0.05 -5.58 7.94
N THR A 137 -1.03 -5.04 7.38
CA THR A 137 -1.64 -3.79 7.85
C THR A 137 -1.88 -3.83 9.35
N SER A 138 -2.35 -4.97 9.87
CA SER A 138 -2.62 -5.19 11.29
C SER A 138 -1.39 -5.14 12.21
N LYS A 139 -0.17 -5.36 11.68
CA LYS A 139 1.07 -5.20 12.43
C LYS A 139 1.56 -3.75 12.46
N LEU A 140 1.18 -2.95 11.47
CA LEU A 140 1.73 -1.59 11.30
C LEU A 140 0.87 -0.49 11.91
N VAL A 141 -0.41 -0.76 12.18
CA VAL A 141 -1.36 0.25 12.65
C VAL A 141 -2.04 -0.16 13.94
N GLN A 142 -2.49 0.84 14.69
CA GLN A 142 -3.25 0.62 15.93
C GLN A 142 -4.56 -0.12 15.61
N PRO A 143 -4.99 -1.10 16.43
CA PRO A 143 -6.20 -1.88 16.18
C PRO A 143 -7.46 -1.05 15.92
N ARG A 144 -7.60 0.11 16.58
CA ARG A 144 -8.74 1.03 16.36
C ARG A 144 -8.86 1.54 14.92
N LEU A 145 -7.75 1.59 14.18
CA LEU A 145 -7.71 2.06 12.78
C LEU A 145 -8.06 0.96 11.77
N LEU A 146 -8.19 -0.30 12.23
CA LEU A 146 -8.55 -1.45 11.39
C LEU A 146 -10.06 -1.66 11.28
N VAL A 147 -10.83 -0.94 12.09
CA VAL A 147 -12.30 -0.97 12.05
C VAL A 147 -12.75 0.00 10.95
N PRO A 148 -13.39 -0.48 9.87
CA PRO A 148 -13.91 0.42 8.85
C PRO A 148 -14.95 1.36 9.45
N ALA A 149 -14.88 2.63 9.05
CA ALA A 149 -15.96 3.57 9.32
C ALA A 149 -17.23 3.15 8.55
N SER A 150 -18.39 3.65 8.98
CA SER A 150 -19.62 3.47 8.22
C SER A 150 -19.49 4.10 6.83
N PRO A 151 -20.26 3.62 5.83
CA PRO A 151 -20.34 4.28 4.53
C PRO A 151 -20.67 5.78 4.65
N GLU A 152 -21.63 6.12 5.51
CA GLU A 152 -22.10 7.48 5.75
C GLU A 152 -20.98 8.36 6.33
N ASP A 153 -20.28 7.89 7.36
CA ASP A 153 -19.15 8.62 7.96
C ASP A 153 -18.00 8.80 6.96
N SER A 154 -17.79 7.82 6.09
CA SER A 154 -16.76 7.88 5.04
C SER A 154 -17.09 8.92 3.99
N GLU A 155 -18.34 8.96 3.52
CA GLU A 155 -18.81 9.98 2.58
C GLU A 155 -18.74 11.38 3.18
N GLU A 156 -19.21 11.56 4.41
CA GLU A 156 -19.14 12.84 5.12
C GLU A 156 -17.69 13.32 5.29
N HIS A 157 -16.78 12.41 5.67
CA HIS A 157 -15.36 12.73 5.82
C HIS A 157 -14.72 13.24 4.53
N PHE A 158 -15.00 12.60 3.39
CA PHE A 158 -14.43 12.99 2.10
C PHE A 158 -15.11 14.24 1.51
N LEU A 159 -16.40 14.47 1.77
CA LEU A 159 -17.09 15.69 1.35
C LEU A 159 -16.60 16.94 2.08
N ARG A 160 -16.29 16.84 3.38
CA ARG A 160 -15.77 17.96 4.18
C ARG A 160 -14.33 18.37 3.83
N ARG A 161 -13.61 17.54 3.08
CA ARG A 161 -12.17 17.69 2.78
C ARG A 161 -11.85 17.75 1.28
N GLY A 162 -12.87 17.68 0.41
CA GLY A 162 -12.75 17.80 -1.04
C GLY A 162 -12.94 19.23 -1.51
#